data_AF-A0A5P2QT47-F1
#
_entry.id   AF-A0A5P2QT47-F1
#
_cell.length_a   1.000
_cell.length_b   1.000
_cell.length_c   1.000
_cell.angle_alpha   90.00
_cell.angle_beta   90.00
_cell.angle_gamma   90.00
#
_symmetry.space_group_name_H-M   'P 1'
#
loop_
_entity.id
_entity.type
_entity.pdbx_description
1 polymer ?
#
loop_
_entity_poly.entity_id
_entity_poly.type
_entity_poly.pdbx_seq_one_letter_code
_entity_poly.pdbx_strand_id
1 'polypeptide(L)'
;MAEVLKLSIHDHALIHALALMSRPPLVGRGNLPMVADILRADVLPGVNRTSARLLPLIQTAEQIASFRPVSPGYFGGLHDRAWKQLNEWDSRRLSDALDSIRGVR
;
A
#
# COMPACT_ATOMS: atom_id res chain seq x y z
N MET A 1 -18.82 1.31 -17.45
CA MET A 1 -18.46 2.60 -16.83
C MET A 1 -17.34 2.35 -15.83
N ALA A 2 -16.11 2.80 -16.10
CA ALA A 2 -15.04 2.75 -15.10
C ALA A 2 -15.37 3.75 -13.98
N GLU A 3 -15.77 3.25 -12.82
CA GLU A 3 -16.03 4.07 -11.64
C GLU A 3 -14.75 4.81 -11.24
N VAL A 4 -14.84 6.14 -11.08
CA VAL A 4 -13.70 6.95 -10.62
C VAL A 4 -13.42 6.58 -9.18
N LEU A 5 -12.32 5.85 -8.96
CA LEU A 5 -11.90 5.47 -7.62
C LEU A 5 -11.48 6.71 -6.83
N LYS A 6 -12.35 7.17 -5.94
CA LYS A 6 -12.07 8.28 -5.03
C LYS A 6 -11.41 7.74 -3.78
N LEU A 7 -10.13 8.04 -3.61
CA LEU A 7 -9.34 7.64 -2.44
C LEU A 7 -9.53 8.65 -1.30
N SER A 8 -9.68 8.15 -0.08
CA SER A 8 -9.62 8.97 1.13
C SER A 8 -8.17 9.30 1.50
N ILE A 9 -7.96 10.21 2.46
CA ILE A 9 -6.63 10.51 2.98
C ILE A 9 -5.94 9.28 3.58
N HIS A 10 -6.71 8.39 4.23
CA HIS A 10 -6.20 7.13 4.77
C HIS A 10 -5.79 6.16 3.66
N ASP A 11 -6.55 6.08 2.56
CA ASP A 11 -6.19 5.22 1.44
C ASP A 11 -4.91 5.70 0.75
N HIS A 12 -4.74 7.02 0.61
CA HIS A 12 -3.50 7.61 0.13
C HIS A 12 -2.32 7.30 1.06
N ALA A 13 -2.50 7.49 2.37
CA ALA A 13 -1.47 7.20 3.37
C ALA A 13 -1.08 5.70 3.38
N LEU A 14 -2.06 4.80 3.21
CA LEU A 14 -1.85 3.36 3.08
C LEU A 14 -0.91 3.04 1.91
N ILE A 15 -1.21 3.59 0.72
CA ILE A 15 -0.41 3.35 -0.49
C ILE A 15 1.02 3.87 -0.30
N HIS A 16 1.18 5.08 0.25
CA HIS A 16 2.51 5.65 0.51
C HIS A 16 3.30 4.86 1.55
N ALA A 17 2.66 4.42 2.64
CA ALA A 17 3.31 3.62 3.66
C ALA A 17 3.79 2.28 3.08
N LEU A 18 2.94 1.58 2.32
CA LEU A 18 3.35 0.36 1.61
C LEU A 18 4.49 0.63 0.63
N ALA A 19 4.53 1.80 -0.01
CA ALA A 19 5.58 2.16 -0.97
C ALA A 19 6.93 2.42 -0.31
N LEU A 20 6.93 2.85 0.97
CA LEU A 20 8.14 2.88 1.79
C LEU A 20 8.56 1.46 2.21
N MET A 21 7.58 0.64 2.60
CA MET A 21 7.80 -0.74 3.03
C MET A 21 8.28 -1.65 1.89
N SER A 22 7.93 -1.37 0.63
CA SER A 22 8.34 -2.20 -0.50
C SER A 22 9.77 -1.96 -1.00
N ARG A 23 10.47 -0.95 -0.46
CA ARG A 23 11.80 -0.56 -0.96
C ARG A 23 12.86 -1.62 -0.68
N PRO A 24 13.79 -1.85 -1.63
CA PRO A 24 14.90 -2.77 -1.43
C PRO A 24 15.81 -2.30 -0.27
N PRO A 25 16.59 -3.20 0.33
CA PRO A 25 17.48 -2.91 1.46
C PRO A 25 18.60 -1.90 1.14
N LEU A 26 18.78 -1.54 -0.13
CA LEU A 26 19.69 -0.48 -0.57
C LEU A 26 19.29 0.91 -0.02
N VAL A 27 18.07 1.05 0.51
CA VAL A 27 17.56 2.27 1.14
C VAL A 27 17.61 2.11 2.67
N GLY A 28 18.00 3.16 3.39
CA GLY A 28 18.01 3.17 4.86
C GLY A 28 16.63 2.81 5.44
N ARG A 29 16.61 1.80 6.33
CA ARG A 29 15.36 1.23 6.91
C ARG A 29 15.00 1.78 8.29
N GLY A 30 15.75 2.77 8.80
CA GLY A 30 15.58 3.31 10.15
C GLY A 30 14.20 3.92 10.43
N ASN A 31 13.51 4.40 9.39
CA ASN A 31 12.16 4.97 9.50
C ASN A 31 11.03 3.93 9.36
N LEU A 32 11.32 2.70 8.93
CA LEU A 32 10.27 1.70 8.70
C LEU A 32 9.52 1.23 9.96
N PRO A 33 10.14 1.19 11.16
CA PRO A 33 9.37 0.99 12.40
C PRO A 33 8.30 2.07 12.61
N MET A 34 8.66 3.34 12.41
CA MET A 34 7.72 4.47 12.49
C MET A 34 6.60 4.34 11.45
N VAL A 35 6.92 3.91 10.22
CA VAL A 35 5.91 3.68 9.18
C VAL A 35 4.92 2.59 9.59
N ALA A 36 5.40 1.48 10.18
CA ALA A 36 4.54 0.41 10.66
C ALA A 36 3.64 0.87 11.84
N ASP A 37 4.15 1.75 12.71
CA ASP A 37 3.37 2.33 13.80
C ASP A 37 2.28 3.30 13.29
N ILE A 38 2.61 4.18 12.35
CA ILE A 38 1.63 5.07 11.68
C ILE A 38 0.56 4.23 10.96
N LEU A 39 0.96 3.17 10.27
CA LEU A 39 0.02 2.25 9.63
C LEU A 39 -1.00 1.69 10.63
N ARG A 40 -0.49 1.23 11.78
CA ARG A 40 -1.30 0.62 12.84
C ARG A 40 -2.23 1.63 13.52
N ALA A 41 -1.69 2.77 13.94
CA ALA A 41 -2.39 3.71 14.81
C ALA A 41 -3.34 4.63 14.04
N ASP A 42 -2.90 5.15 12.89
CA ASP A 42 -3.57 6.27 12.24
C ASP A 42 -4.22 5.89 10.91
N VAL A 43 -3.57 5.00 10.13
CA VAL A 43 -4.01 4.72 8.76
C VAL A 43 -5.09 3.65 8.70
N LEU A 44 -4.79 2.43 9.20
CA LEU A 44 -5.66 1.27 9.09
C LEU A 44 -7.08 1.47 9.68
N PRO A 45 -7.33 2.28 10.72
CA PRO A 45 -8.68 2.54 11.18
C PRO A 45 -9.58 3.20 10.11
N GLY A 46 -9.02 4.07 9.27
CA GLY A 46 -9.77 4.91 8.35
C GLY A 46 -9.77 4.49 6.87
N VAL A 47 -9.11 3.39 6.51
CA VAL A 47 -9.07 2.91 5.11
C VAL A 47 -10.43 2.38 4.65
N ASN A 48 -10.71 2.54 3.35
CA ASN A 48 -11.95 2.08 2.75
C ASN A 48 -11.95 0.55 2.54
N ARG A 49 -12.49 -0.18 3.52
CA ARG A 49 -12.61 -1.65 3.49
C ARG A 49 -13.66 -2.20 2.52
N THR A 50 -14.56 -1.36 1.99
CA THR A 50 -15.55 -1.81 1.00
C THR A 50 -14.98 -1.86 -0.42
N SER A 51 -13.84 -1.20 -0.64
CA SER A 51 -13.16 -1.23 -1.93
C SER A 51 -12.41 -2.54 -2.13
N ALA A 52 -12.97 -3.42 -2.95
CA ALA A 52 -12.32 -4.67 -3.36
C ALA A 52 -10.93 -4.43 -4.00
N ARG A 53 -10.72 -3.26 -4.62
CA ARG A 53 -9.44 -2.88 -5.22
C ARG A 53 -8.36 -2.59 -4.17
N LEU A 54 -8.73 -2.04 -3.01
CA LEU A 54 -7.80 -1.71 -1.93
C LEU A 54 -7.56 -2.90 -0.98
N LEU A 55 -8.48 -3.87 -0.94
CA LEU A 55 -8.42 -4.99 0.00
C LEU A 55 -7.06 -5.73 0.04
N PRO A 56 -6.39 -6.02 -1.08
CA PRO A 56 -5.07 -6.69 -1.03
C PRO A 56 -3.97 -5.82 -0.39
N LEU A 57 -4.03 -4.50 -0.59
CA LEU A 57 -3.13 -3.54 0.05
C LEU A 57 -3.42 -3.47 1.56
N ILE A 58 -4.70 -3.38 1.94
CA ILE A 58 -5.14 -3.35 3.34
C ILE A 58 -4.65 -4.60 4.08
N GLN A 59 -4.87 -5.80 3.51
CA GLN A 59 -4.43 -7.06 4.11
C GLN A 59 -2.90 -7.12 4.30
N THR A 60 -2.15 -6.60 3.33
CA THR A 60 -0.69 -6.54 3.44
C THR A 60 -0.24 -5.57 4.54
N ALA A 61 -0.90 -4.42 4.66
CA ALA A 61 -0.63 -3.46 5.72
C ALA A 61 -1.02 -3.99 7.11
N GLU A 62 -2.12 -4.73 7.23
CA GLU A 62 -2.52 -5.38 8.48
C GLU A 62 -1.49 -6.44 8.92
N GLN A 63 -0.93 -7.19 7.98
CA GLN A 63 0.17 -8.11 8.27
C GLN A 63 1.43 -7.38 8.74
N ILE A 64 1.81 -6.28 8.08
CA ILE A 64 2.94 -5.44 8.51
C ILE A 64 2.70 -4.88 9.92
N ALA A 65 1.50 -4.35 10.18
CA ALA A 65 1.13 -3.74 11.45
C ALA A 65 1.10 -4.75 12.60
N SER A 66 0.77 -6.01 12.33
CA SER A 66 0.74 -7.09 13.34
C SER A 66 2.06 -7.86 13.47
N PHE A 67 2.97 -7.74 12.50
CA PHE A 67 4.22 -8.49 12.50
C PHE A 67 5.28 -7.84 13.39
N ARG A 68 5.91 -8.66 14.24
CA ARG A 68 7.10 -8.24 14.99
C ARG A 68 8.32 -8.30 14.06
N PRO A 69 9.01 -7.18 13.80
CA PRO A 69 10.13 -7.15 12.85
C PRO A 69 11.29 -8.03 13.34
N VAL A 70 11.98 -8.68 12.39
CA VAL A 70 13.11 -9.59 12.64
C VAL A 70 14.34 -8.80 13.11
N SER A 71 14.52 -7.61 12.57
CA SER A 71 15.48 -6.59 12.99
C SER A 71 14.86 -5.21 12.73
N PRO A 72 15.36 -4.10 13.30
CA PRO A 72 14.77 -2.79 13.11
C PRO A 72 14.53 -2.45 11.63
N GLY A 73 13.26 -2.28 11.26
CA GLY A 73 12.84 -1.98 9.89
C GLY A 73 12.84 -3.17 8.93
N TYR A 74 13.07 -4.40 9.40
CA TYR A 74 13.01 -5.60 8.57
C TYR A 74 11.82 -6.51 8.93
N PHE A 75 10.88 -6.60 7.99
CA PHE A 75 9.62 -7.35 8.09
C PHE A 75 9.64 -8.63 7.21
N GLY A 76 10.83 -9.11 6.86
CA GLY A 76 11.00 -10.35 6.10
C GLY A 76 10.32 -10.32 4.73
N GLY A 77 9.60 -11.40 4.38
CA GLY A 77 8.88 -11.52 3.11
C GLY A 77 7.74 -10.52 2.91
N LEU A 78 7.35 -9.76 3.94
CA LEU A 78 6.31 -8.73 3.81
C LEU A 78 6.75 -7.54 2.94
N HIS A 79 8.05 -7.28 2.84
CA HIS A 79 8.59 -6.28 1.90
C HIS A 79 8.30 -6.66 0.44
N ASP A 80 8.57 -7.92 0.08
CA ASP A 80 8.30 -8.44 -1.27
C ASP A 80 6.80 -8.50 -1.55
N ARG A 81 5.98 -8.89 -0.57
CA ARG A 81 4.52 -8.85 -0.69
C ARG A 81 4.02 -7.42 -0.94
N ALA A 82 4.48 -6.44 -0.17
CA ALA A 82 4.14 -5.03 -0.37
C ALA A 82 4.55 -4.55 -1.77
N TRP A 83 5.74 -4.93 -2.24
CA TRP A 83 6.20 -4.64 -3.60
C TRP A 83 5.27 -5.22 -4.67
N LYS A 84 4.91 -6.51 -4.58
CA LYS A 84 4.01 -7.15 -5.54
C LYS A 84 2.64 -6.47 -5.60
N GLN A 85 2.04 -6.23 -4.43
CA GLN A 85 0.70 -5.63 -4.37
C GLN A 85 0.68 -4.20 -4.90
N LEU A 86 1.74 -3.42 -4.65
CA LEU A 86 1.85 -2.08 -5.21
C LEU A 86 2.05 -2.08 -6.72
N ASN A 87 2.90 -2.94 -7.27
CA ASN A 87 3.06 -3.01 -8.73
C ASN A 87 1.75 -3.41 -9.43
N GLU A 88 1.00 -4.35 -8.85
CA GLU A 88 -0.30 -4.75 -9.38
C GLU A 88 -1.31 -3.59 -9.32
N TRP A 89 -1.35 -2.88 -8.19
CA TRP A 89 -2.16 -1.68 -8.03
C TRP A 89 -1.79 -0.59 -9.04
N ASP A 90 -0.52 -0.22 -9.12
CA ASP A 90 -0.01 0.84 -10.00
C ASP A 90 -0.22 0.49 -11.47
N SER A 91 0.01 -0.76 -11.87
CA SER A 91 -0.26 -1.24 -13.23
C SER A 91 -1.72 -1.09 -13.60
N ARG A 92 -2.65 -1.44 -12.70
CA ARG A 92 -4.09 -1.26 -12.93
C ARG A 92 -4.46 0.22 -13.00
N ARG A 93 -3.96 1.05 -12.08
CA ARG A 93 -4.21 2.49 -12.07
C ARG A 93 -3.70 3.18 -13.33
N LEU A 94 -2.54 2.76 -13.83
CA LEU A 94 -1.98 3.24 -15.08
C LEU A 94 -2.86 2.84 -16.28
N SER A 95 -3.35 1.59 -16.32
CA SER A 95 -4.28 1.13 -17.36
C SER A 95 -5.58 1.94 -17.34
N ASP A 96 -6.23 2.07 -16.17
CA ASP A 96 -7.46 2.87 -16.02
C ASP A 96 -7.26 4.31 -16.50
N ALA A 97 -6.13 4.92 -16.15
CA ALA A 97 -5.80 6.29 -16.56
C ALA A 97 -5.60 6.38 -18.08
N LEU A 98 -4.91 5.40 -18.68
CA LEU A 98 -4.69 5.34 -20.12
C LEU A 98 -5.99 5.17 -20.90
N ASP A 99 -6.89 4.29 -20.44
CA ASP A 99 -8.20 4.10 -21.05
C ASP A 99 -9.03 5.39 -20.99
N SER A 100 -8.98 6.09 -19.85
CA SER A 100 -9.63 7.40 -19.70
C SER A 100 -9.04 8.46 -20.63
N ILE A 101 -7.72 8.51 -20.82
CA ILE A 101 -7.05 9.45 -21.73
C ILE A 101 -7.44 9.17 -23.18
N ARG A 102 -7.55 7.89 -23.56
CA ARG A 102 -7.90 7.45 -24.91
C ARG A 102 -9.39 7.59 -25.24
N GLY A 103 -10.22 7.91 -24.25
CA GLY A 103 -11.67 8.02 -24.43
C GLY A 103 -12.36 6.66 -24.68
N VAL A 104 -11.69 5.55 -24.37
CA VAL A 104 -12.28 4.21 -24.46
C VAL A 104 -13.18 4.04 -23.25
N ARG A 105 -14.49 4.14 -23.45
CA ARG A 105 -15.53 3.95 -22.42
C ARG A 105 -16.60 2.98 -22.89
#